data_AF-G0W633-F1
#
_entry.id   AF-G0W633-F1
#
_cell.length_a   1.000
_cell.length_b   1.000
_cell.length_c   1.000
_cell.angle_alpha   90.00
_cell.angle_beta   90.00
_cell.angle_gamma   90.00
#
_symmetry.space_group_name_H-M   'P 1'
#
loop_
_entity.id
_entity.type
_entity.pdbx_description
1 polymer ?
#
loop_
_entity_poly.entity_id
_entity_poly.type
_entity_poly.pdbx_seq_one_letter_code
_entity_poly.pdbx_strand_id
1 'polypeptide(L)' 'MRPSQYLLNAAKKASGTKVPLELTPLFMAVGVALMSGTWFTYKKLTYDDSLRIIHNPDQSSLEEVLAEADKEKK' A
#
# COMPACT_ATOMS: atom_id res chain seq x y z
N MET A 1 47.64 -22.73 5.73
CA MET A 1 46.29 -22.13 5.90
C MET A 1 46.06 -21.16 4.75
N ARG A 2 44.96 -21.28 3.98
CA ARG A 2 44.68 -20.35 2.87
C ARG A 2 43.92 -19.13 3.42
N PRO A 3 44.39 -17.88 3.21
CA PRO A 3 43.76 -16.68 3.76
C PRO A 3 42.28 -16.54 3.38
N SER A 4 41.94 -17.01 2.18
CA SER A 4 40.57 -17.02 1.68
C SER A 4 39.62 -17.88 2.50
N GLN A 5 40.09 -18.97 3.13
CA GLN A 5 39.25 -19.84 3.97
C GLN A 5 38.92 -19.20 5.33
N TYR A 6 39.81 -18.38 5.88
CA TYR A 6 39.55 -17.65 7.12
C TYR A 6 38.48 -16.58 6.91
N LEU A 7 38.58 -15.83 5.82
CA LEU A 7 37.58 -14.83 5.42
C LEU A 7 36.22 -15.49 5.12
N LEU A 8 36.22 -16.64 4.42
CA LEU A 8 34.99 -17.40 4.15
C LEU A 8 34.32 -17.91 5.43
N ASN A 9 35.10 -18.38 6.42
CA ASN A 9 34.57 -18.84 7.70
C ASN A 9 34.05 -17.68 8.57
N ALA A 10 34.67 -16.50 8.50
CA ALA A 10 34.18 -15.29 9.16
C ALA A 10 32.88 -14.78 8.53
N ALA A 11 32.79 -14.79 7.20
CA ALA A 11 31.57 -14.42 6.47
C ALA A 11 30.42 -15.41 6.72
N LYS A 12 30.70 -16.73 6.78
CA LYS A 12 29.72 -17.75 7.17
C LYS A 12 29.25 -17.60 8.63
N LYS A 13 30.13 -17.18 9.56
CA LYS A 13 29.71 -16.86 10.94
C LYS A 13 28.92 -15.55 11.05
N ALA A 14 29.02 -14.68 10.06
CA ALA A 14 28.19 -13.48 9.92
C ALA A 14 26.87 -13.76 9.17
N SER A 15 26.60 -15.00 8.75
CA SER A 15 25.34 -15.34 8.07
C SER A 15 24.19 -15.32 9.08
N GLY A 16 23.46 -14.21 9.06
CA GLY A 16 22.26 -13.98 9.84
C GLY A 16 21.95 -12.49 9.77
N THR A 17 20.69 -12.14 9.56
CA THR A 17 20.21 -10.75 9.62
C THR A 17 20.37 -10.27 11.06
N LYS A 18 21.56 -9.75 11.40
CA LYS A 18 21.83 -9.05 12.65
C LYS A 18 21.22 -7.66 12.56
N VAL A 19 19.89 -7.61 12.47
CA VAL A 19 19.17 -6.34 12.58
C VAL A 19 19.42 -5.84 14.00
N PRO A 20 20.05 -4.66 14.17
CA PRO A 20 20.28 -4.14 15.51
C PRO A 20 18.93 -3.92 16.19
N LEU A 21 18.81 -4.36 17.44
CA LEU A 21 17.55 -4.32 18.19
C LEU A 21 17.01 -2.89 18.36
N GLU A 22 17.88 -1.89 18.27
CA GLU A 22 17.53 -0.46 18.30
C GLU A 22 16.66 -0.02 17.11
N LEU A 23 16.69 -0.74 15.99
CA LEU A 23 15.83 -0.44 14.82
C LEU A 23 14.44 -1.09 14.91
N THR A 24 14.21 -2.01 15.85
CA THR A 24 12.89 -2.64 16.04
C THR A 24 11.73 -1.66 16.25
N PRO A 25 11.86 -0.54 17.01
CA PRO A 25 10.78 0.44 17.11
C PRO A 25 10.47 1.12 15.78
N LEU A 26 11.48 1.39 14.95
CA LEU A 26 11.30 1.97 13.62
C LEU A 26 10.54 1.00 12.70
N PHE A 27 10.93 -0.27 12.68
CA PHE A 27 10.25 -1.29 11.87
C PHE A 27 8.82 -1.55 12.35
N MET A 28 8.56 -1.52 13.66
CA MET A 28 7.21 -1.58 14.22
C MET A 28 6.37 -0.40 13.76
N ALA A 29 6.88 0.83 13.84
CA ALA A 29 6.16 2.01 13.40
C ALA A 29 5.80 1.95 11.90
N VAL A 30 6.76 1.56 11.06
CA VAL A 30 6.53 1.37 9.62
C VAL A 30 5.54 0.24 9.36
N GLY A 31 5.65 -0.88 10.08
CA GLY A 31 4.71 -2.00 9.97
C GLY A 31 3.28 -1.59 10.32
N VAL A 32 3.08 -0.86 11.41
CA VAL A 32 1.77 -0.33 11.81
C VAL A 32 1.24 0.67 10.78
N ALA A 33 2.09 1.54 10.23
CA ALA A 33 1.69 2.48 9.18
C ALA A 33 1.22 1.76 7.90
N LEU A 34 1.93 0.71 7.48
CA LEU A 34 1.54 -0.08 6.31
C LEU A 34 0.24 -0.85 6.56
N MET A 35 0.10 -1.52 7.70
CA MET A 35 -1.10 -2.31 8.03
C MET A 35 -2.34 -1.43 8.25
N SER A 36 -2.18 -0.27 8.88
CA SER A 36 -3.29 0.68 9.01
C SER A 36 -3.67 1.27 7.65
N GLY A 37 -2.69 1.67 6.83
CA GLY A 37 -2.94 2.18 5.48
C GLY A 37 -3.70 1.18 4.60
N THR A 38 -3.30 -0.10 4.61
CA THR A 38 -4.01 -1.14 3.84
C THR A 38 -5.42 -1.38 4.38
N TRP A 39 -5.61 -1.44 5.70
CA TRP A 39 -6.93 -1.65 6.30
C TRP A 39 -7.89 -0.50 6.03
N PHE A 40 -7.46 0.76 6.20
CA PHE A 40 -8.30 1.92 5.94
C PHE A 40 -8.62 2.05 4.45
N THR A 41 -7.65 1.77 3.56
CA THR A 41 -7.88 1.78 2.12
C THR A 41 -8.90 0.70 1.73
N TYR A 42 -8.73 -0.53 2.22
CA TYR A 42 -9.68 -1.61 1.99
C TYR A 42 -11.08 -1.26 2.48
N LYS A 43 -11.17 -0.72 3.71
CA LYS A 43 -12.45 -0.31 4.30
C LYS A 43 -13.11 0.78 3.47
N LYS A 44 -12.36 1.79 3.01
CA LYS A 44 -12.86 2.87 2.17
C LYS A 44 -13.36 2.33 0.83
N LEU A 45 -12.62 1.46 0.16
CA LEU A 45 -13.06 0.92 -1.13
C LEU A 45 -14.24 -0.07 -1.02
N THR A 46 -14.36 -0.78 0.11
CA THR A 46 -15.33 -1.88 0.27
C THR A 46 -16.63 -1.45 0.96
N TYR A 47 -16.59 -0.44 1.82
CA TYR A 47 -17.75 -0.06 2.63
C TYR A 47 -18.12 1.41 2.53
N ASP A 48 -17.38 2.20 1.73
CA ASP A 48 -17.78 3.57 1.47
C ASP A 48 -18.75 3.64 0.30
N ASP A 49 -19.97 4.06 0.59
CA ASP A 49 -21.02 4.27 -0.40
C ASP A 49 -20.79 5.54 -1.22
N SER A 50 -19.96 6.47 -0.72
CA SER A 50 -19.65 7.74 -1.42
C SER A 50 -18.66 7.61 -2.59
N LEU A 51 -18.05 6.44 -2.78
CA LEU A 51 -17.14 6.20 -3.92
C LEU A 51 -17.70 5.18 -4.91
N ARG A 52 -18.81 4.52 -4.57
CA ARG A 52 -19.38 3.41 -5.34
C ARG A 52 -20.45 3.92 -6.29
N ILE A 53 -20.04 4.32 -7.49
CA ILE A 53 -20.97 4.72 -8.58
C ILE A 53 -22.05 3.66 -8.82
N ILE A 54 -21.71 2.36 -8.65
CA ILE A 54 -22.66 1.25 -8.82
C ILE A 54 -23.80 1.27 -7.77
N HIS A 55 -23.51 1.68 -6.53
CA HIS A 55 -24.49 1.70 -5.44
C HIS A 55 -25.02 3.12 -5.15
N ASN A 56 -24.43 4.14 -5.78
CA ASN A 56 -24.81 5.54 -5.66
C ASN A 56 -24.71 6.24 -7.03
N PRO A 57 -25.64 5.92 -7.97
CA PRO A 57 -25.60 6.45 -9.34
C PRO A 57 -25.75 7.98 -9.40
N ASP A 58 -26.36 8.57 -8.38
CA ASP A 58 -26.63 10.01 -8.26
C ASP A 58 -25.34 10.85 -8.05
N GLN A 59 -24.20 10.21 -7.72
CA GLN A 59 -22.90 10.89 -7.67
C GLN A 59 -22.24 11.06 -9.04
N SER A 60 -22.76 10.39 -10.07
CA SER A 60 -22.22 10.50 -11.41
C SER A 60 -22.77 11.77 -12.07
N SER A 61 -21.90 12.69 -12.49
CA SER A 61 -22.29 13.84 -13.34
C SER A 61 -22.72 13.42 -14.76
N LEU A 62 -22.95 12.13 -14.98
CA LEU A 62 -23.30 11.54 -16.27
C LEU A 62 -24.65 12.03 -16.78
N GLU A 63 -25.61 12.31 -15.88
CA GLU A 63 -26.90 12.88 -16.27
C GLU A 63 -26.75 14.32 -16.80
N GLU A 64 -25.85 15.11 -16.19
CA GLU A 64 -25.52 16.47 -16.65
C GLU A 64 -24.84 16.44 -18.03
N VAL A 65 -23.89 15.53 -18.23
CA VAL A 65 -23.20 15.33 -19.51
C VAL A 65 -24.15 14.84 -20.60
N LEU A 66 -25.06 13.91 -20.29
CA LEU A 66 -26.08 13.44 -21.24
C LEU A 66 -27.04 14.58 -21.63
N ALA A 67 -27.48 15.37 -20.66
CA ALA A 67 -28.35 16.52 -20.91
C ALA A 67 -27.67 17.62 -21.74
N GLU A 68 -26.34 17.80 -21.61
CA GLU A 68 -25.56 18.71 -22.44
C GLU A 68 -25.43 18.18 -23.88
N ALA A 69 -25.11 16.89 -24.05
CA ALA A 69 -25.01 16.25 -25.36
C ALA A 69 -26.34 16.24 -26.14
N ASP A 70 -27.47 16.13 -25.45
CA ASP A 70 -28.81 16.20 -26.07
C ASP A 70 -29.21 17.62 -26.46
N LYS A 71 -28.69 18.65 -25.78
CA LYS A 71 -28.88 20.06 -26.15
C LYS A 71 -28.06 20.45 -27.38
N GLU A 72 -26.83 19.94 -27.52
CA GLU A 72 -25.97 20.23 -28.68
C GLU A 72 -26.47 19.59 -29.99
N LYS A 73 -27.23 18.49 -29.91
CA LYS A 73 -27.82 17.82 -31.07
C LYS A 73 -29.11 18.46 -31.59
N LYS A 74 -29.65 19.45 -30.88
CA LYS A 74 -30.93 20.08 -31.16
C LYS A 74 -30.76 21.47 -31.76
#